data_AF-A0A1C3EQ34-F1
#
_entry.id   AF-A0A1C3EQ34-F1
#
_cell.length_a   1.000
_cell.length_b   1.000
_cell.length_c   1.000
_cell.angle_alpha   90.00
_cell.angle_beta   90.00
_cell.angle_gamma   90.00
#
_symmetry.space_group_name_H-M   'P 1'
#
loop_
_entity.id
_entity.type
_entity.pdbx_description
1 polymer ?
#
loop_
_entity_poly.entity_id
_entity_poly.type
_entity_poly.pdbx_seq_one_letter_code
_entity_poly.pdbx_strand_id
1 'polypeptide(L)'
;MSEWRTQTPDNSYVFQGKTGVPLTDVKKPWVTVLDIALIESFKFHDLRDHFASKLMMAGVDLNRVHELLGHSGLKMTLRYTHLAPEHKAAAVNLIC
;
A
#
# COMPACT_ATOMS: atom_id res chain seq x y z
N MET A 1 -17.66 9.25 -6.22
CA MET A 1 -16.19 9.30 -6.45
C MET A 1 -15.70 10.70 -6.87
N SER A 2 -16.24 11.79 -6.32
CA SER A 2 -15.80 13.17 -6.62
C SER A 2 -15.88 14.14 -5.43
N GLU A 3 -16.33 13.66 -4.26
CA GLU A 3 -16.50 14.45 -3.03
C GLU A 3 -15.19 14.96 -2.41
N TRP A 4 -14.03 14.49 -2.86
CA TRP A 4 -12.76 15.05 -2.40
C TRP A 4 -12.53 16.46 -2.96
N ARG A 5 -13.09 16.79 -4.14
CA ARG A 5 -12.92 18.11 -4.77
C ARG A 5 -13.66 19.22 -4.04
N THR A 6 -14.73 18.90 -3.31
CA THR A 6 -15.47 19.89 -2.51
C THR A 6 -14.73 20.27 -1.23
N GLN A 7 -13.77 19.45 -0.77
CA GLN A 7 -12.95 19.74 0.40
C GLN A 7 -11.78 20.68 0.09
N THR A 8 -11.37 20.77 -1.18
CA THR A 8 -10.28 21.64 -1.66
C THR A 8 -10.68 22.39 -2.94
N PRO A 9 -11.67 23.31 -2.85
CA PRO A 9 -12.17 24.03 -4.03
C PRO A 9 -11.13 24.95 -4.68
N ASP A 10 -10.14 25.42 -3.93
CA ASP A 10 -9.18 26.47 -4.35
C ASP A 10 -7.71 26.03 -4.29
N ASN A 11 -7.46 24.72 -4.14
CA ASN A 11 -6.14 24.20 -3.81
C ASN A 11 -5.57 23.30 -4.90
N SER A 12 -4.34 23.58 -5.33
CA SER A 12 -3.62 22.78 -6.34
C SER A 12 -3.24 21.37 -5.87
N TYR A 13 -3.29 21.10 -4.56
CA TYR A 13 -2.85 19.84 -3.96
C TYR A 13 -3.95 19.17 -3.14
N VAL A 14 -4.05 17.84 -3.25
CA VAL A 14 -4.95 17.01 -2.43
C VAL A 14 -4.51 17.01 -0.96
N PHE A 15 -3.20 16.97 -0.71
CA PHE A 15 -2.61 17.06 0.63
C PHE A 15 -1.75 18.31 0.75
N GLN A 16 -2.28 19.33 1.42
CA GLN A 16 -1.54 20.56 1.72
C GLN A 16 -0.77 20.42 3.04
N GLY A 17 0.45 20.95 3.07
CA GLY A 17 1.19 21.26 4.28
C GLY A 17 0.74 22.59 4.86
N LYS A 18 1.69 23.45 5.24
CA LYS A 18 1.37 24.83 5.61
C LYS A 18 0.95 25.60 4.35
N THR A 19 -0.11 26.41 4.48
CA THR A 19 -0.77 27.26 3.47
C THR A 19 -0.18 27.21 2.05
N GLY A 20 -0.84 26.47 1.14
CA GLY A 20 -0.52 26.45 -0.30
C GLY A 20 0.72 25.65 -0.72
N VAL A 21 1.44 25.03 0.22
CA VAL A 21 2.62 24.20 -0.05
C VAL A 21 2.22 22.72 0.01
N PRO A 22 2.77 21.82 -0.84
CA PRO A 22 2.52 20.40 -0.71
C PRO A 22 3.02 19.84 0.62
N LEU A 23 2.34 18.82 1.14
CA LEU A 23 2.81 18.07 2.31
C LEU A 23 4.09 17.30 1.92
N THR A 24 5.22 17.66 2.53
CA THR A 24 6.53 17.06 2.19
C THR A 24 6.99 15.98 3.17
N ASP A 25 6.53 16.03 4.42
CA ASP A 25 6.98 15.10 5.46
C ASP A 25 5.82 14.68 6.38
N VAL A 26 5.74 13.38 6.66
CA VAL A 26 4.78 12.74 7.55
C VAL A 26 5.43 12.08 8.76
N LYS A 27 6.75 12.22 8.96
CA LYS A 27 7.48 11.56 10.05
C LYS A 27 6.95 11.90 11.44
N LYS A 28 6.73 13.19 11.72
CA LYS A 28 6.21 13.63 13.02
C LYS A 28 4.83 13.02 13.34
N PRO A 29 3.80 13.20 12.49
CA PRO A 29 2.51 12.58 12.76
C PRO A 29 2.60 11.05 12.77
N TRP A 30 3.50 10.45 11.97
CA TRP A 30 3.72 9.00 11.99
C TRP A 30 4.22 8.50 13.34
N VAL A 31 5.26 9.13 13.91
CA VAL A 31 5.79 8.75 15.23
C VAL A 31 4.72 8.92 16.31
N THR A 32 3.93 10.00 16.26
CA THR A 32 2.81 10.19 17.20
C THR A 32 1.77 9.07 17.09
N VAL A 33 1.43 8.63 15.88
CA VAL A 33 0.48 7.53 15.68
C VAL A 33 1.04 6.22 16.22
N LEU A 34 2.33 5.93 16.00
CA LEU A 34 2.98 4.73 16.53
C LEU A 34 3.01 4.70 18.07
N ASP A 35 3.29 5.85 18.68
CA ASP A 35 3.31 6.01 20.13
C ASP A 35 1.94 5.73 20.75
N ILE A 36 0.87 6.29 20.17
CA ILE A 36 -0.51 6.03 20.59
C ILE A 36 -0.90 4.56 20.37
N ALA A 37 -0.44 3.95 19.26
CA ALA A 37 -0.74 2.58 18.91
C ALA A 37 0.11 1.55 19.66
N LEU A 38 1.13 1.98 20.44
CA LEU A 38 2.11 1.13 21.12
C LEU A 38 2.85 0.19 20.15
N ILE A 39 3.19 0.68 18.96
CA ILE A 39 3.89 -0.08 17.91
C ILE A 39 5.34 0.39 17.83
N GLU A 40 6.28 -0.52 18.05
CA GLU A 40 7.71 -0.25 17.92
C GLU A 40 8.25 -0.70 16.56
N SER A 41 9.34 -0.04 16.11
CA SER A 41 10.11 -0.43 14.91
C SER A 41 9.32 -0.52 13.58
N PHE A 42 8.23 0.24 13.44
CA PHE A 42 7.40 0.26 12.22
C PHE A 42 7.62 1.54 11.41
N LYS A 43 8.00 1.40 10.13
CA LYS A 43 8.24 2.51 9.21
C LYS A 43 7.00 2.80 8.39
N PHE A 44 6.88 4.03 7.90
CA PHE A 44 5.76 4.42 7.03
C PHE A 44 5.70 3.55 5.75
N HIS A 45 6.85 3.13 5.21
CA HIS A 45 6.89 2.25 4.04
C HIS A 45 6.33 0.84 4.33
N ASP A 46 6.36 0.39 5.58
CA ASP A 46 5.88 -0.94 5.95
C ASP A 46 4.35 -1.05 5.78
N LEU A 47 3.61 0.08 5.73
CA LEU A 47 2.21 0.10 5.32
C LEU A 47 2.01 -0.44 3.90
N ARG A 48 2.94 -0.09 3.00
CA ARG A 48 2.91 -0.56 1.61
C ARG A 48 3.25 -2.04 1.53
N ASP A 49 4.20 -2.50 2.33
CA ASP A 49 4.52 -3.92 2.49
C ASP A 49 3.33 -4.71 3.05
N HIS A 50 2.62 -4.15 4.02
CA HIS A 50 1.42 -4.73 4.61
C HIS A 50 0.29 -4.85 3.58
N PHE A 51 0.07 -3.82 2.76
CA PHE A 51 -0.91 -3.84 1.67
C PHE A 51 -0.60 -4.95 0.64
N ALA A 52 0.65 -5.04 0.19
CA ALA A 52 1.09 -6.08 -0.73
C ALA A 52 0.88 -7.48 -0.14
N SER A 53 1.30 -7.67 1.12
CA SER A 53 1.15 -8.93 1.85
C SER A 53 -0.32 -9.37 1.96
N LYS A 54 -1.22 -8.44 2.30
CA LYS A 54 -2.66 -8.71 2.37
C LYS A 54 -3.26 -9.13 1.03
N LEU A 55 -2.87 -8.49 -0.06
CA LEU A 55 -3.37 -8.86 -1.39
C LEU A 55 -2.87 -10.26 -1.81
N MET A 56 -1.60 -10.56 -1.56
CA MET A 56 -1.05 -11.89 -1.85
C MET A 56 -1.74 -12.98 -1.03
N MET A 57 -1.97 -12.74 0.27
CA MET A 57 -2.70 -13.65 1.16
C MET A 57 -4.15 -13.84 0.73
N ALA A 58 -4.79 -12.80 0.17
CA ALA A 58 -6.13 -12.88 -0.40
C ALA A 58 -6.18 -13.63 -1.76
N GLY A 59 -5.03 -14.07 -2.28
CA GLY A 59 -4.90 -14.80 -3.53
C GLY A 59 -4.98 -13.94 -4.79
N VAL A 60 -4.69 -12.65 -4.66
CA VAL A 60 -4.55 -11.76 -5.83
C VAL A 60 -3.27 -12.13 -6.58
N ASP A 61 -3.38 -12.23 -7.91
CA ASP A 61 -2.24 -12.54 -8.79
C ASP A 61 -1.10 -11.52 -8.66
N LEU A 62 0.14 -11.99 -8.78
CA LEU A 62 1.35 -11.17 -8.63
C LEU A 62 1.37 -9.95 -9.56
N ASN A 63 0.89 -10.09 -10.80
CA ASN A 63 0.86 -8.98 -11.76
C ASN A 63 -0.14 -7.91 -11.34
N ARG A 64 -1.31 -8.33 -10.84
CA ARG A 64 -2.31 -7.39 -10.30
C ARG A 64 -1.79 -6.66 -9.07
N VAL A 65 -1.13 -7.37 -8.16
CA VAL A 65 -0.50 -6.74 -6.99
C VAL A 65 0.60 -5.76 -7.42
N HIS A 66 1.39 -6.10 -8.43
CA HIS A 66 2.41 -5.23 -9.00
C HIS A 66 1.83 -3.93 -9.59
N GLU A 67 0.75 -4.02 -10.38
CA GLU A 67 0.05 -2.87 -10.96
C GLU A 67 -0.59 -1.98 -9.89
N LEU A 68 -1.27 -2.57 -8.90
CA LEU A 68 -1.91 -1.83 -7.82
C LEU A 68 -0.92 -1.08 -6.94
N LEU A 69 0.26 -1.65 -6.73
CA LEU A 69 1.34 -0.99 -6.02
C LEU A 69 2.00 0.07 -6.91
N GLY A 70 2.07 -0.15 -8.23
CA GLY A 70 2.86 0.69 -9.13
C GLY A 70 4.36 0.49 -8.93
N HIS A 71 4.79 -0.74 -8.66
CA HIS A 71 6.22 -1.06 -8.60
C HIS A 71 6.85 -0.86 -9.98
N SER A 72 8.08 -0.36 -10.04
CA SER A 72 8.82 -0.22 -11.31
C SER A 72 9.24 -1.56 -11.91
N GLY A 73 9.28 -2.62 -11.10
CA GLY A 73 9.60 -3.96 -11.56
C GLY A 73 9.02 -5.07 -10.68
N LEU A 74 8.76 -6.22 -11.31
CA LEU A 74 8.19 -7.41 -10.66
C LEU A 74 9.07 -7.96 -9.53
N LYS A 75 10.39 -7.72 -9.58
CA LYS A 75 11.33 -8.16 -8.54
C LYS A 75 10.98 -7.62 -7.14
N MET A 76 10.40 -6.43 -7.07
CA MET A 76 9.95 -5.85 -5.80
C MET A 76 8.74 -6.61 -5.24
N THR A 77 7.81 -7.00 -6.11
CA THR A 77 6.61 -7.75 -5.73
C THR A 77 6.92 -9.23 -5.44
N LEU A 78 7.96 -9.81 -6.05
CA LEU A 78 8.39 -11.19 -5.80
C LEU A 78 8.65 -11.48 -4.31
N ARG A 79 9.03 -10.46 -3.53
CA ARG A 79 9.23 -10.58 -2.08
C ARG A 79 8.02 -11.18 -1.36
N TYR A 80 6.80 -10.93 -1.81
CA TYR A 80 5.57 -11.37 -1.14
C TYR A 80 4.99 -12.69 -1.69
N THR A 81 5.62 -13.30 -2.69
CA THR A 81 5.11 -14.54 -3.32
C THR A 81 4.98 -15.71 -2.36
N HIS A 82 5.82 -15.76 -1.33
CA HIS A 82 5.77 -16.79 -0.29
C HIS A 82 4.51 -16.70 0.60
N LEU A 83 3.78 -15.58 0.57
CA LEU A 83 2.52 -15.39 1.28
C LEU A 83 1.30 -15.81 0.45
N ALA A 84 1.50 -16.16 -0.82
CA ALA A 84 0.42 -16.64 -1.64
C ALA A 84 -0.15 -17.93 -1.02
N PRO A 85 -1.49 -18.05 -0.91
CA PRO A 85 -2.16 -19.33 -0.67
C PRO A 85 -1.60 -20.41 -1.60
N GLU A 86 -1.72 -21.69 -1.25
CA GLU A 86 -1.29 -22.81 -2.11
C GLU A 86 -2.08 -22.87 -3.44
N HIS A 87 -1.88 -21.90 -4.33
CA HIS A 87 -2.49 -21.82 -5.65
C HIS A 87 -1.99 -22.92 -6.59
N LYS A 88 -0.87 -23.57 -6.24
CA LYS A 88 -0.30 -24.67 -7.01
C LYS A 88 -1.25 -25.87 -7.07
N ALA A 89 -1.93 -26.19 -5.97
CA ALA A 89 -2.89 -27.30 -5.95
C ALA A 89 -4.14 -26.99 -6.80
N ALA A 90 -4.65 -25.75 -6.73
CA ALA A 90 -5.81 -25.33 -7.49
C ALA A 90 -5.55 -25.26 -9.01
N ALA A 91 -4.36 -24.81 -9.44
CA ALA A 91 -4.00 -24.73 -10.85
C ALA A 91 -3.84 -26.12 -11.51
N VAL A 92 -3.29 -27.09 -10.77
CA VAL A 92 -3.18 -28.48 -11.24
C VAL A 92 -4.56 -29.12 -11.38
N ASN A 93 -5.48 -28.85 -10.44
CA ASN A 93 -6.86 -29.34 -10.50
C ASN A 93 -7.71 -28.75 -11.65
N LEU A 94 -7.22 -27.75 -12.40
CA LEU A 94 -7.93 -27.24 -13.59
C LEU A 94 -7.62 -28.04 -14.86
N ILE A 95 -6.56 -28.88 -14.84
CA ILE A 95 -6.10 -29.66 -16.00
C ILE A 95 -6.36 -31.17 -15.81
N CYS A 96 -6.76 -31.59 -14.61
CA CYS A 96 -7.23 -32.94 -14.30
C CYS A 96 -8.75 -32.98 -14.24
#